data_AF-A0A2S3VYH5-F1
#
_entry.id   AF-A0A2S3VYH5-F1
#
_cell.length_a   1.000
_cell.length_b   1.000
_cell.length_c   1.000
_cell.angle_alpha   90.00
_cell.angle_beta   90.00
_cell.angle_gamma   90.00
#
_symmetry.space_group_name_H-M   'P 1'
#
loop_
_entity.id
_entity.type
_entity.pdbx_description
1 polymer ?
#
loop_
_entity_poly.entity_id
_entity_poly.type
_entity_poly.pdbx_seq_one_letter_code
_entity_poly.pdbx_strand_id
1 'polypeptide(L)'
;MGKVIAFGATARRDDGMWGVVATLGRRMRVASIYATRQAALADCEWRMQQVAAYRAFLRQSGQPVPVYSIRPVRRTDLPRGWRPLPALGFLRGQLF
;
A
#
# COMPACT_ATOMS: atom_id res chain seq x y z
N MET A 1 22.11 2.65 8.27
CA MET A 1 20.97 2.05 9.01
C MET A 1 19.87 1.61 8.04
N GLY A 2 19.90 0.36 7.57
CA GLY A 2 18.80 -0.23 6.77
C GLY A 2 17.95 -1.11 7.68
N LYS A 3 16.70 -0.72 7.96
CA LYS A 3 15.79 -1.49 8.80
C LYS A 3 15.25 -2.67 7.98
N VAL A 4 15.85 -3.84 8.16
CA VAL A 4 15.33 -5.12 7.72
C VAL A 4 14.05 -5.40 8.51
N ILE A 5 12.91 -5.48 7.83
CA ILE A 5 11.65 -5.87 8.47
C ILE A 5 11.64 -7.41 8.49
N ALA A 6 11.99 -7.96 9.65
CA ALA A 6 11.90 -9.39 9.91
C ALA A 6 10.44 -9.85 9.81
N PHE A 7 10.13 -10.71 8.83
CA PHE A 7 8.88 -11.45 8.80
C PHE A 7 9.03 -12.70 9.68
N GLY A 8 8.97 -12.49 11.00
CA GLY A 8 8.88 -13.57 11.98
C GLY A 8 7.50 -14.24 11.90
N ALA A 9 7.49 -15.50 11.48
CA ALA A 9 6.35 -16.38 11.53
C ALA A 9 5.98 -16.71 12.98
N THR A 10 4.72 -16.56 13.35
CA THR A 10 3.86 -17.53 14.09
C THR A 10 2.62 -16.81 14.63
N ALA A 11 1.53 -16.81 13.88
CA ALA A 11 0.20 -16.75 14.45
C ALA A 11 -0.71 -17.63 13.58
N ARG A 12 -0.85 -18.87 14.01
CA ARG A 12 -1.90 -19.79 13.61
C ARG A 12 -3.22 -19.15 14.03
N ARG A 13 -3.90 -18.46 13.12
CA ARG A 13 -5.35 -18.24 13.09
C ARG A 13 -5.69 -17.35 11.90
N ASP A 14 -6.88 -17.57 11.39
CA ASP A 14 -7.55 -16.91 10.27
C ASP A 14 -7.83 -15.41 10.55
N ASP A 15 -6.88 -14.69 11.15
CA ASP A 15 -7.02 -13.30 11.59
C ASP A 15 -6.89 -12.37 10.38
N GLY A 16 -8.02 -11.78 9.99
CA GLY A 16 -8.10 -10.81 8.91
C GLY A 16 -7.05 -9.70 9.06
N MET A 17 -6.12 -9.65 8.12
CA MET A 17 -5.10 -8.59 8.06
C MET A 17 -5.70 -7.34 7.45
N TRP A 18 -5.04 -6.20 7.63
CA TRP A 18 -5.45 -4.93 7.03
C TRP A 18 -4.49 -4.56 5.92
N GLY A 19 -5.03 -4.47 4.71
CA GLY A 19 -4.31 -4.10 3.50
C GLY A 19 -4.54 -2.62 3.19
N VAL A 20 -3.46 -1.89 2.95
CA VAL A 20 -3.52 -0.59 2.28
C VAL A 20 -3.61 -0.87 0.79
N VAL A 21 -4.67 -0.40 0.14
CA VAL A 21 -4.94 -0.60 -1.29
C VAL A 21 -4.74 0.71 -2.02
N ALA A 22 -3.86 0.68 -3.02
CA ALA A 22 -3.69 1.76 -3.98
C ALA A 22 -4.67 1.56 -5.15
N THR A 23 -5.47 2.57 -5.43
CA THR A 23 -6.39 2.61 -6.57
C THR A 23 -5.93 3.68 -7.55
N LEU A 24 -5.72 3.29 -8.80
CA LEU A 24 -5.30 4.15 -9.88
C LEU A 24 -6.25 3.99 -11.06
N GLY A 25 -7.24 4.87 -11.16
CA GLY A 25 -8.33 4.73 -12.13
C GLY A 25 -9.08 3.41 -11.93
N ARG A 26 -9.00 2.50 -12.91
CA ARG A 26 -9.66 1.18 -12.88
C ARG A 26 -8.82 0.07 -12.23
N ARG A 27 -7.55 0.33 -11.91
CA ARG A 27 -6.65 -0.67 -11.33
C ARG A 27 -6.58 -0.52 -9.82
N MET A 28 -6.67 -1.62 -9.10
CA MET A 28 -6.51 -1.69 -7.65
C MET A 28 -5.38 -2.67 -7.31
N ARG A 29 -4.52 -2.31 -6.36
CA ARG A 29 -3.45 -3.19 -5.87
C ARG A 29 -3.18 -2.96 -4.39
N VAL A 30 -2.96 -4.05 -3.67
CA VAL A 30 -2.54 -4.00 -2.27
C VAL A 30 -1.10 -3.49 -2.20
N ALA A 31 -0.90 -2.35 -1.56
CA ALA A 31 0.39 -1.70 -1.37
C ALA A 31 1.17 -2.28 -0.20
N SER A 32 0.51 -2.46 0.95
CA SER A 32 1.12 -3.00 2.17
C SER A 32 0.07 -3.77 2.96
N ILE A 33 0.50 -4.73 3.78
CA ILE A 33 -0.37 -5.46 4.71
C ILE A 33 0.13 -5.29 6.13
N TYR A 34 -0.81 -5.19 7.07
CA TYR A 34 -0.54 -4.98 8.48
C TYR A 34 -1.40 -5.92 9.32
N ALA A 35 -0.88 -6.31 10.49
CA ALA A 35 -1.62 -7.12 11.44
C ALA A 35 -2.76 -6.32 12.11
N THR A 36 -2.58 -5.01 12.30
CA THR A 36 -3.57 -4.15 12.99
C THR A 36 -4.14 -3.08 12.07
N ARG A 37 -5.41 -2.74 12.29
CA ARG A 37 -6.10 -1.66 11.56
C ARG A 37 -5.39 -0.33 11.72
N GLN A 38 -4.93 -0.02 12.94
CA GLN A 38 -4.29 1.26 13.25
C GLN A 38 -2.97 1.45 12.47
N ALA A 39 -2.16 0.40 12.34
CA ALA A 39 -0.93 0.47 11.56
C ALA A 39 -1.22 0.68 10.06
N ALA A 40 -2.24 0.00 9.52
CA ALA A 40 -2.68 0.22 8.14
C ALA A 40 -3.21 1.64 7.91
N LEU A 41 -3.95 2.19 8.89
CA LEU A 41 -4.51 3.54 8.80
C LEU A 41 -3.40 4.60 8.82
N ALA A 42 -2.41 4.45 9.71
CA ALA A 42 -1.26 5.35 9.76
C ALA A 42 -0.45 5.35 8.44
N ASP A 43 -0.21 4.17 7.84
CA ASP A 43 0.46 4.08 6.53
C ASP A 43 -0.39 4.70 5.41
N CYS A 44 -1.71 4.45 5.42
CA CYS A 44 -2.64 5.03 4.47
C CYS A 44 -2.64 6.56 4.53
N GLU A 45 -2.75 7.14 5.73
CA GLU A 45 -2.70 8.59 5.92
C GLU A 45 -1.36 9.18 5.47
N TRP A 46 -0.25 8.54 5.87
CA TRP A 46 1.07 8.98 5.44
C TRP A 46 1.21 8.97 3.91
N ARG A 47 0.73 7.92 3.22
CA ARG A 47 0.73 7.85 1.75
C ARG A 47 -0.18 8.90 1.12
N MET A 48 -1.35 9.16 1.69
CA MET A 48 -2.26 10.21 1.22
C MET A 48 -1.64 11.61 1.35
N GLN A 49 -0.92 11.88 2.44
CA GLN A 49 -0.18 13.13 2.61
C GLN A 49 0.91 13.30 1.54
N GLN A 50 1.65 12.23 1.23
CA GLN A 50 2.63 12.25 0.14
C GLN A 50 1.96 12.53 -1.22
N VAL A 51 0.83 11.87 -1.52
CA VAL A 51 0.09 12.14 -2.77
C VAL A 51 -0.39 13.58 -2.82
N ALA A 52 -0.89 14.12 -1.70
CA ALA A 52 -1.33 15.51 -1.65
C ALA A 52 -0.16 16.48 -1.92
N ALA A 53 1.00 16.23 -1.31
CA ALA A 53 2.22 17.02 -1.55
C ALA A 53 2.67 16.96 -3.02
N TYR A 54 2.62 15.78 -3.65
CA TYR A 54 3.05 15.59 -5.04
C TYR A 54 1.91 15.74 -6.07
N ARG A 55 0.71 16.18 -5.66
CA ARG A 55 -0.47 16.26 -6.53
C ARG A 55 -0.26 17.18 -7.73
N ALA A 56 0.40 18.32 -7.52
CA ALA A 56 0.72 19.27 -8.58
C ALA A 56 1.65 18.64 -9.63
N PHE A 57 2.70 17.95 -9.19
CA PHE A 57 3.65 17.25 -10.04
C PHE A 57 3.00 16.12 -10.85
N LEU A 58 2.13 15.32 -10.22
CA LEU A 58 1.41 14.23 -10.89
C LEU A 58 0.50 14.76 -12.00
N ARG A 59 -0.22 15.87 -11.73
CA ARG A 59 -1.05 16.53 -12.74
C ARG A 59 -0.24 17.05 -13.93
N GLN A 60 0.90 17.69 -13.67
CA GLN A 60 1.78 18.20 -14.74
C GLN A 60 2.39 17.07 -15.57
N SER A 61 2.70 15.94 -14.94
CA SER A 61 3.27 14.76 -15.61
C SER A 61 2.22 13.90 -16.33
N GLY A 62 0.94 14.29 -16.33
CA GLY A 62 -0.16 13.49 -16.89
C GLY A 62 -0.38 12.17 -16.18
N GLN A 63 0.21 11.98 -14.99
CA GLN A 63 0.08 10.74 -14.24
C GLN A 63 -1.22 10.76 -13.42
N PRO A 64 -1.99 9.65 -13.41
CA PRO A 64 -3.17 9.56 -12.56
C PRO A 64 -2.78 9.65 -11.08
N VAL A 65 -3.64 10.30 -10.29
CA VAL A 65 -3.43 10.47 -8.85
C VAL A 65 -3.89 9.20 -8.12
N PRO A 66 -3.00 8.47 -7.43
CA PRO A 66 -3.38 7.27 -6.69
C PRO A 66 -4.22 7.65 -5.46
N VAL A 67 -5.29 6.89 -5.24
CA VAL A 67 -6.12 6.98 -4.02
C VAL A 67 -5.80 5.77 -3.15
N TYR A 68 -5.51 6.00 -1.88
CA TYR A 68 -5.24 4.94 -0.92
C TYR A 68 -6.45 4.72 -0.01
N SER A 69 -6.71 3.47 0.34
CA SER A 69 -7.77 3.10 1.28
C SER A 69 -7.38 1.83 2.03
N ILE A 70 -7.88 1.64 3.25
CA ILE A 70 -7.67 0.39 4.00
C ILE A 70 -8.81 -0.59 3.74
N ARG A 71 -8.49 -1.87 3.62
CA ARG A 71 -9.47 -2.96 3.50
C ARG A 71 -9.00 -4.19 4.28
N PRO A 72 -9.93 -5.01 4.81
CA PRO A 72 -9.57 -6.33 5.33
C PRO A 72 -9.08 -7.19 4.15
N VAL A 73 -7.91 -7.81 4.29
CA VAL A 73 -7.28 -8.68 3.30
C VAL A 73 -6.82 -9.97 3.95
N ARG A 74 -6.87 -11.06 3.19
CA ARG A 74 -6.30 -12.34 3.61
C ARG A 74 -5.01 -12.57 2.86
N ARG A 75 -4.03 -13.23 3.49
CA ARG A 75 -2.78 -13.61 2.81
C ARG A 75 -3.03 -14.50 1.59
N THR A 76 -4.10 -15.29 1.61
CA THR A 76 -4.56 -16.12 0.48
C THR A 76 -5.17 -15.34 -0.67
N ASP A 77 -5.63 -14.11 -0.43
CA ASP A 77 -6.17 -13.21 -1.46
C ASP A 77 -5.05 -12.54 -2.28
N LEU A 78 -3.82 -12.54 -1.74
CA LEU A 78 -2.68 -11.94 -2.41
C LEU A 78 -2.18 -12.85 -3.54
N PRO A 79 -1.87 -12.30 -4.73
CA PRO A 79 -1.33 -13.08 -5.83
C PRO A 79 0.03 -13.69 -5.46
N ARG A 80 0.32 -14.89 -5.99
CA ARG A 80 1.63 -15.54 -5.84
C ARG A 80 2.70 -14.62 -6.45
N GLY A 81 3.57 -14.05 -5.61
CA GLY A 81 4.57 -13.05 -6.01
C GLY A 81 4.23 -11.61 -5.63
N TRP A 82 3.19 -11.38 -4.82
CA TRP A 82 2.91 -10.08 -4.24
C TRP A 82 4.15 -9.53 -3.51
N ARG A 83 4.50 -8.28 -3.83
CA ARG A 83 5.56 -7.53 -3.17
C ARG A 83 4.98 -6.19 -2.71
N PRO A 84 5.34 -5.71 -1.51
CA PRO A 84 4.86 -4.44 -1.02
C PRO A 84 5.26 -3.33 -2.00
N LEU A 85 4.30 -2.48 -2.34
CA LEU A 85 4.55 -1.32 -3.18
C LEU A 85 5.41 -0.33 -2.40
N PRO A 86 6.49 0.20 -3.00
CA PRO A 86 7.25 1.25 -2.35
C PRO A 86 6.32 2.44 -2.05
N ALA A 87 6.56 3.07 -0.91
CA ALA A 87 5.85 4.25 -0.41
C ALA A 87 5.57 5.29 -1.51
N LEU A 88 6.60 5.60 -2.31
CA LEU A 88 6.58 6.56 -3.41
C LEU A 88 6.69 5.88 -4.78
N GLY A 89 6.31 4.60 -4.90
CA GLY A 89 6.35 3.87 -6.17
C GLY A 89 5.57 4.54 -7.30
N PHE A 90 4.54 5.31 -6.94
CA PHE A 90 3.78 6.14 -7.87
C PHE A 90 4.59 7.23 -8.54
N LEU A 91 5.63 7.78 -7.89
CA LEU A 91 6.50 8.78 -8.51
C LEU A 91 7.32 8.20 -9.68
N ARG A 92 7.55 6.88 -9.68
CA ARG A 92 8.32 6.16 -10.71
C ARG A 92 7.42 5.38 -11.67
N GLY A 93 6.09 5.54 -11.60
CA GLY A 93 5.15 4.70 -12.35
C GLY A 93 5.12 3.22 -11.92
N GLN A 94 5.83 2.84 -10.85
CA GLN A 94 5.96 1.46 -10.37
C GLN A 94 4.79 1.03 -9.48
N LEU A 95 3.59 1.55 -9.73
CA LEU A 95 2.37 1.14 -9.02
C LEU A 95 1.88 -0.24 -9.45
N PHE A 96 2.30 -0.73 -10.63
CA PHE A 96 1.86 -1.99 -11.21
C PHE A 96 3.02 -2.74 -11.87
#